data_AF-A0A8T2UHV5-F1
#
_entry.id   AF-A0A8T2UHV5-F1
#
_cell.length_a   1.000
_cell.length_b   1.000
_cell.length_c   1.000
_cell.angle_alpha   90.00
_cell.angle_beta   90.00
_cell.angle_gamma   90.00
#
_symmetry.space_group_name_H-M   'P 1'
#
loop_
_entity.id
_entity.type
_entity.pdbx_description
1 polymer ?
#
loop_
_entity_poly.entity_id
_entity_poly.type
_entity_poly.pdbx_seq_one_letter_code
_entity_poly.pdbx_strand_id
1 'polypeptide(L)'
;MADNSLFQRVNKDVFRRPTYARFFALLDNYTAKQGVREHVTDEERQEEAAFIEEISRTAPIKYLHKYLSTKGVVSRNLEEFKRELNTLWFALYGRGGGQASSSGFEHVFVGEVKSHNGVEEISGFHNWIKFFLEEAAGRVDYQGYILPRRRNSAEPDAHSQCLSVQFTWNGILKPVSSTFIGVSPEFELALYTLCFYEGSEDNFMELGPYSVNIKCYKLGRNRLGSCFPIAQE
;
A
#
# COMPACT_ATOMS: atom_id res chain seq x y z
N MET A 1 13.84 15.59 -16.42
CA MET A 1 13.70 14.18 -16.05
C MET A 1 14.85 13.85 -15.13
N ALA A 2 14.64 13.01 -14.12
CA ALA A 2 15.74 12.59 -13.27
C ALA A 2 16.67 11.66 -14.07
N ASP A 3 17.98 11.89 -13.99
CA ASP A 3 18.97 11.07 -14.71
C ASP A 3 19.29 9.76 -13.99
N ASN A 4 18.79 9.59 -12.76
CA ASN A 4 19.12 8.49 -11.85
C ASN A 4 17.86 7.88 -11.24
N SER A 5 17.94 6.58 -10.91
CA SER A 5 16.94 5.89 -10.10
C SER A 5 16.71 6.56 -8.74
N LEU A 6 15.48 6.48 -8.24
CA LEU A 6 15.13 6.95 -6.89
C LEU A 6 15.90 6.15 -5.83
N PHE A 7 15.96 4.82 -5.97
CA PHE A 7 16.65 3.95 -5.03
C PHE A 7 18.08 3.64 -5.47
N GLN A 8 19.04 4.42 -4.98
CA GLN A 8 20.47 4.18 -5.24
C GLN A 8 20.98 2.91 -4.55
N ARG A 9 20.54 2.64 -3.31
CA ARG A 9 20.89 1.44 -2.56
C ARG A 9 19.85 1.13 -1.49
N VAL A 10 19.42 -0.12 -1.42
CA VAL A 10 18.67 -0.68 -0.28
C VAL A 10 19.45 -1.86 0.28
N ASN A 11 19.65 -1.90 1.61
CA ASN A 11 20.29 -3.06 2.22
C ASN A 11 19.36 -4.28 2.12
N LYS A 12 19.72 -5.25 1.27
CA LYS A 12 18.91 -6.44 1.01
C LYS A 12 18.75 -7.36 2.23
N ASP A 13 19.59 -7.21 3.26
CA ASP A 13 19.41 -7.94 4.52
C ASP A 13 18.09 -7.57 5.21
N VAL A 14 17.54 -6.38 4.96
CA VAL A 14 16.23 -6.00 5.50
C VAL A 14 15.12 -6.92 4.97
N PHE A 15 15.27 -7.45 3.75
CA PHE A 15 14.30 -8.35 3.13
C PHE A 15 14.33 -9.77 3.72
N ARG A 16 15.38 -10.10 4.48
CA ARG A 16 15.44 -11.36 5.26
C ARG A 16 14.65 -11.29 6.55
N ARG A 17 14.21 -10.09 6.97
CA ARG A 17 13.32 -9.95 8.13
C ARG A 17 11.99 -10.64 7.82
N PRO A 18 11.41 -11.41 8.77
CA PRO A 18 10.24 -12.24 8.50
C PRO A 18 9.06 -11.48 7.86
N THR A 19 8.72 -10.29 8.35
CA THR A 19 7.58 -9.51 7.81
C THR A 19 7.80 -9.07 6.37
N TYR A 20 9.03 -8.64 6.04
CA TYR A 20 9.39 -8.27 4.68
C TYR A 20 9.41 -9.49 3.76
N ALA A 21 10.03 -10.60 4.17
CA ALA A 21 10.06 -11.82 3.38
C ALA A 21 8.64 -12.32 3.03
N ARG A 22 7.71 -12.30 3.99
CA ARG A 22 6.30 -12.65 3.76
C ARG A 22 5.59 -11.66 2.84
N PHE A 23 5.87 -10.36 2.99
CA PHE A 23 5.29 -9.34 2.11
C PHE A 23 5.78 -9.48 0.66
N PHE A 24 7.05 -9.81 0.44
CA PHE A 24 7.60 -10.02 -0.89
C PHE A 24 6.96 -11.22 -1.59
N ALA A 25 6.76 -12.34 -0.87
CA ALA A 25 6.05 -13.50 -1.41
C ALA A 25 4.65 -13.11 -1.92
N LEU A 26 3.92 -12.28 -1.17
CA LEU A 26 2.64 -11.75 -1.64
C LEU A 26 2.76 -10.92 -2.92
N LEU A 27 3.73 -10.01 -3.00
CA LEU A 27 3.88 -9.15 -4.18
C LEU A 27 4.18 -9.92 -5.48
N ASP A 28 4.83 -11.08 -5.38
CA ASP A 28 5.19 -11.92 -6.53
C ASP A 28 3.98 -12.65 -7.14
N ASN A 29 2.86 -12.75 -6.42
CA ASN A 29 1.63 -13.39 -6.89
C ASN A 29 0.83 -12.50 -7.86
N TYR A 30 1.03 -11.18 -7.82
CA TYR A 30 0.17 -10.23 -8.53
C TYR A 30 0.78 -9.74 -9.84
N THR A 31 -0.08 -9.56 -10.85
CA THR A 31 0.29 -8.98 -12.15
C THR A 31 -0.32 -7.58 -12.31
N ALA A 32 0.34 -6.71 -13.08
CA ALA A 32 -0.08 -5.32 -13.27
C ALA A 32 -1.43 -5.13 -14.01
N LYS A 33 -1.95 -6.18 -14.67
CA LYS A 33 -3.11 -6.09 -15.56
C LYS A 33 -4.41 -6.33 -14.82
N GLN A 34 -5.27 -5.30 -14.79
CA GLN A 34 -6.61 -5.40 -14.22
C GLN A 34 -7.48 -6.41 -14.99
N GLY A 35 -8.31 -7.16 -14.27
CA GLY A 35 -9.40 -7.95 -14.86
C GLY A 35 -9.00 -9.33 -15.40
N VAL A 36 -7.75 -9.76 -15.19
CA VAL A 36 -7.41 -11.18 -15.30
C VAL A 36 -8.06 -11.89 -14.12
N ARG A 37 -8.72 -13.02 -14.38
CA ARG A 37 -9.35 -13.80 -13.30
C ARG A 37 -8.26 -14.31 -12.37
N GLU A 38 -8.16 -13.72 -11.18
CA GLU A 38 -7.33 -14.26 -10.12
C GLU A 38 -7.94 -15.56 -9.62
N HIS A 39 -7.21 -16.66 -9.78
CA HIS A 39 -7.57 -17.93 -9.17
C HIS A 39 -6.66 -18.11 -7.97
N VAL A 40 -7.14 -17.75 -6.78
CA VAL A 40 -6.37 -17.90 -5.55
C VAL A 40 -6.05 -19.38 -5.34
N THR A 41 -4.79 -19.72 -5.49
CA THR A 41 -4.18 -21.03 -5.24
C THR A 41 -4.15 -21.35 -3.74
N ASP A 42 -3.91 -22.61 -3.39
CA ASP A 42 -3.74 -22.97 -1.98
C ASP A 42 -2.45 -22.39 -1.41
N GLU A 43 -1.43 -22.22 -2.26
CA GLU A 43 -0.16 -21.57 -1.96
C GLU A 43 -0.37 -20.09 -1.60
N GLU A 44 -1.09 -19.32 -2.43
CA GLU A 44 -1.41 -17.91 -2.14
C GLU A 44 -2.17 -17.76 -0.82
N ARG A 45 -3.17 -18.61 -0.55
CA ARG A 45 -3.87 -18.63 0.74
C ARG A 45 -2.94 -18.87 1.93
N GLN A 46 -1.95 -19.75 1.77
CA GLN A 46 -0.97 -20.03 2.82
C GLN A 46 -0.04 -18.83 3.03
N GLU A 47 0.36 -18.14 1.96
CA GLU A 47 1.19 -16.95 2.04
C GLU A 47 0.47 -15.78 2.71
N GLU A 48 -0.80 -15.55 2.37
CA GLU A 48 -1.67 -14.57 3.02
C GLU A 48 -1.81 -14.85 4.52
N ALA A 49 -2.12 -16.10 4.89
CA ALA A 49 -2.23 -16.51 6.29
C ALA A 49 -0.91 -16.36 7.04
N ALA A 50 0.21 -16.73 6.42
CA ALA A 50 1.54 -16.61 6.99
C ALA A 50 1.96 -15.15 7.18
N PHE A 51 1.60 -14.27 6.26
CA PHE A 51 1.85 -12.84 6.39
C PHE A 51 1.06 -12.24 7.56
N ILE A 52 -0.26 -12.51 7.65
CA ILE A 52 -1.10 -12.05 8.76
C ILE A 52 -0.58 -12.56 10.11
N GLU A 53 -0.20 -13.84 10.18
CA GLU A 53 0.40 -14.42 11.39
C GLU A 53 1.68 -13.66 11.79
N GLU A 54 2.59 -13.43 10.84
CA GLU A 54 3.88 -12.80 11.13
C GLU A 54 3.71 -11.35 11.59
N ILE A 55 2.89 -10.55 10.89
CA ILE A 55 2.67 -9.15 11.27
C ILE A 55 1.89 -9.02 12.59
N SER A 56 1.04 -9.99 12.94
CA SER A 56 0.26 -9.95 14.20
C SER A 56 1.14 -9.93 15.46
N ARG A 57 2.38 -10.39 15.34
CA ARG A 57 3.37 -10.43 16.42
C ARG A 57 4.05 -9.07 16.64
N THR A 58 3.94 -8.15 15.68
CA THR A 58 4.61 -6.86 15.67
C THR A 58 3.91 -5.82 16.55
N ALA A 59 4.66 -4.79 16.96
CA ALA A 59 4.10 -3.71 17.78
C ALA A 59 2.98 -2.91 17.08
N PRO A 60 3.07 -2.54 15.79
CA PRO A 60 2.00 -1.80 15.11
C PRO A 60 0.65 -2.54 15.11
N ILE A 61 0.65 -3.83 14.80
CA ILE A 61 -0.59 -4.62 14.73
C ILE A 61 -1.14 -4.92 16.13
N LYS A 62 -0.28 -5.18 17.12
CA LYS A 62 -0.70 -5.31 18.53
C LYS A 62 -1.34 -4.03 19.05
N TYR A 63 -0.78 -2.87 18.70
CA TYR A 63 -1.35 -1.57 19.06
C TYR A 63 -2.72 -1.38 18.41
N LEU A 64 -2.83 -1.61 17.11
CA LEU A 64 -4.09 -1.54 16.36
C LEU A 64 -5.17 -2.43 16.99
N HIS A 65 -4.85 -3.71 17.23
CA HIS A 65 -5.80 -4.65 17.82
C HIS A 65 -6.28 -4.19 19.20
N LYS A 66 -5.34 -3.77 20.06
CA LYS A 66 -5.67 -3.24 21.38
C LYS A 66 -6.56 -2.00 21.29
N TYR A 67 -6.26 -1.07 20.39
CA TYR A 67 -7.02 0.16 20.20
C TYR A 67 -8.46 -0.15 19.77
N LEU A 68 -8.63 -0.88 18.66
CA LEU A 68 -9.94 -1.19 18.09
C LEU A 68 -10.80 -2.06 19.02
N SER A 69 -10.19 -3.03 19.70
CA SER A 69 -10.91 -3.90 20.64
C SER A 69 -11.30 -3.20 21.94
N THR A 70 -10.55 -2.17 22.36
CA THR A 70 -10.93 -1.30 23.49
C THR A 70 -12.12 -0.42 23.12
N LYS A 71 -12.19 0.03 21.86
CA LYS A 71 -13.32 0.77 21.30
C LYS A 71 -14.55 -0.08 21.02
N GLY A 72 -14.43 -1.42 21.08
CA GLY A 72 -15.51 -2.34 20.77
C GLY A 72 -15.79 -2.48 19.27
N VAL A 73 -14.85 -2.07 18.41
CA VAL A 73 -14.98 -2.10 16.95
C VAL A 73 -14.67 -3.49 16.39
N VAL A 74 -13.69 -4.18 16.99
CA VAL A 74 -13.29 -5.55 16.63
C VAL A 74 -13.26 -6.43 17.88
N SER A 75 -13.25 -7.74 17.69
CA SER A 75 -13.15 -8.68 18.80
C SER A 75 -11.86 -8.53 19.61
N ARG A 76 -11.93 -8.77 20.92
CA ARG A 76 -10.75 -8.90 21.79
C ARG A 76 -9.97 -10.20 21.54
N ASN A 77 -10.57 -11.16 20.85
CA ASN A 77 -9.90 -12.39 20.44
C ASN A 77 -8.96 -12.11 19.26
N LEU A 78 -7.66 -12.34 19.45
CA LEU A 78 -6.65 -12.10 18.42
C LEU A 78 -6.86 -12.98 17.18
N GLU A 79 -7.34 -14.22 17.34
CA GLU A 79 -7.59 -15.11 16.19
C GLU A 79 -8.79 -14.66 15.37
N GLU A 80 -9.80 -14.05 16.00
CA GLU A 80 -10.91 -13.40 15.28
C GLU A 80 -10.41 -12.17 14.53
N PHE A 81 -9.61 -11.34 15.18
CA PHE A 81 -9.04 -10.15 14.54
C PHE A 81 -8.14 -10.50 13.35
N LYS A 82 -7.35 -11.57 13.43
CA LYS A 82 -6.55 -12.07 12.29
C LYS A 82 -7.43 -12.50 11.11
N ARG A 83 -8.58 -13.15 11.37
CA ARG A 83 -9.55 -13.50 10.32
C ARG A 83 -10.21 -12.27 9.70
N GLU A 84 -10.51 -11.26 10.51
CA GLU A 84 -11.01 -9.96 10.02
C GLU A 84 -9.98 -9.26 9.14
N LEU A 85 -8.70 -9.21 9.57
CA LEU A 85 -7.62 -8.67 8.75
C LEU A 85 -7.48 -9.44 7.43
N ASN A 86 -7.47 -10.78 7.47
CA ASN A 86 -7.37 -11.58 6.26
C ASN A 86 -8.54 -11.29 5.30
N THR A 87 -9.76 -11.20 5.84
CA THR A 87 -10.95 -10.86 5.03
C THR A 87 -10.86 -9.46 4.45
N LEU A 88 -10.48 -8.46 5.24
CA LEU A 88 -10.40 -7.06 4.81
C LEU A 88 -9.39 -6.86 3.68
N TRP A 89 -8.23 -7.52 3.79
CA TRP A 89 -7.10 -7.31 2.90
C TRP A 89 -7.09 -8.27 1.71
N PHE A 90 -7.49 -9.52 1.86
CA PHE A 90 -7.29 -10.55 0.83
C PHE A 90 -8.57 -11.12 0.22
N ALA A 91 -9.74 -10.92 0.84
CA ALA A 91 -10.98 -11.42 0.25
C ALA A 91 -11.24 -10.75 -1.10
N LEU A 92 -11.36 -11.57 -2.16
CA LEU A 92 -11.67 -11.09 -3.49
C LEU A 92 -13.08 -10.51 -3.57
N TYR A 93 -13.23 -9.42 -4.30
CA TYR A 93 -14.53 -8.85 -4.62
C TYR A 93 -14.58 -8.26 -6.03
N GLY A 94 -15.79 -8.22 -6.59
CA GLY A 94 -16.05 -7.67 -7.92
C GLY A 94 -16.40 -6.18 -7.88
N ARG A 95 -15.97 -5.43 -8.90
CA ARG A 95 -16.37 -4.03 -9.11
C ARG A 95 -17.61 -3.96 -10.02
N GLY A 96 -18.59 -3.14 -9.64
CA GLY A 96 -19.75 -2.82 -10.50
C GLY A 96 -20.68 -3.98 -10.86
N GLY A 97 -20.77 -5.03 -10.03
CA GLY A 97 -21.60 -6.21 -10.32
C GLY A 97 -20.93 -7.26 -11.22
N GLY A 98 -19.66 -7.05 -11.59
CA GLY A 98 -18.82 -8.06 -12.25
C GLY A 98 -18.28 -9.13 -11.28
N GLN A 99 -17.54 -10.10 -11.83
CA GLN A 99 -16.91 -11.19 -11.06
C GLN A 99 -15.82 -10.66 -10.11
N ALA A 100 -15.58 -11.40 -9.02
CA ALA A 100 -14.55 -11.07 -8.04
C ALA A 100 -13.15 -11.28 -8.61
N SER A 101 -12.38 -10.20 -8.71
CA SER A 101 -11.09 -10.21 -9.42
C SER A 101 -10.02 -9.35 -8.76
N SER A 102 -10.28 -8.81 -7.57
CA SER A 102 -9.31 -7.96 -6.89
C SER A 102 -9.50 -7.94 -5.38
N SER A 103 -8.44 -7.66 -4.64
CA SER A 103 -8.40 -7.59 -3.17
C SER A 103 -7.97 -6.20 -2.66
N GLY A 104 -8.21 -5.92 -1.37
CA GLY A 104 -7.73 -4.67 -0.75
C GLY A 104 -6.20 -4.55 -0.78
N PHE A 105 -5.49 -5.67 -0.65
CA PHE A 105 -4.04 -5.76 -0.73
C PHE A 105 -3.52 -5.33 -2.10
N GLU A 106 -4.12 -5.85 -3.17
CA GLU A 106 -3.75 -5.52 -4.55
C GLU A 106 -3.88 -4.01 -4.81
N HIS A 107 -5.02 -3.41 -4.45
CA HIS A 107 -5.27 -1.98 -4.70
C HIS A 107 -4.36 -1.04 -3.92
N VAL A 108 -3.95 -1.43 -2.73
CA VAL A 108 -3.15 -0.59 -1.83
C VAL A 108 -1.66 -0.78 -2.09
N PHE A 109 -1.19 -2.02 -2.17
CA PHE A 109 0.24 -2.34 -2.17
C PHE A 109 0.81 -2.66 -3.55
N VAL A 110 0.01 -3.19 -4.49
CA VAL A 110 0.51 -3.61 -5.81
C VAL A 110 0.33 -2.50 -6.84
N GLY A 111 -0.87 -1.92 -6.90
CA GLY A 111 -1.28 -1.01 -7.97
C GLY A 111 -1.70 -1.74 -9.25
N GLU A 112 -2.55 -1.10 -10.03
CA GLU A 112 -3.20 -1.69 -11.21
C GLU A 112 -3.15 -0.70 -12.39
N VAL A 113 -2.97 -1.22 -13.61
CA VAL A 113 -3.20 -0.46 -14.84
C VAL A 113 -4.67 -0.59 -15.22
N LYS A 114 -5.37 0.55 -15.27
CA LYS A 114 -6.76 0.65 -15.72
C LYS A 114 -6.79 1.16 -17.15
N SER A 115 -7.70 0.62 -17.95
CA SER A 115 -8.02 1.19 -19.26
C SER A 115 -9.42 1.80 -19.19
N HIS A 116 -9.53 3.10 -19.45
CA HIS A 116 -10.80 3.81 -19.58
C HIS A 116 -10.85 4.53 -20.92
N ASN A 117 -11.84 4.19 -21.75
CA ASN A 117 -12.00 4.74 -23.11
C ASN A 117 -10.73 4.66 -23.98
N GLY A 118 -9.92 3.60 -23.81
CA GLY A 118 -8.67 3.41 -24.54
C GLY A 118 -7.47 4.20 -24.01
N VAL A 119 -7.63 4.93 -22.90
CA VAL A 119 -6.54 5.59 -22.18
C VAL A 119 -6.15 4.73 -20.99
N GLU A 120 -4.88 4.37 -20.93
CA GLU A 120 -4.31 3.64 -19.79
C GLU A 120 -3.89 4.60 -18.69
N GLU A 121 -4.25 4.28 -17.45
CA GLU A 121 -3.86 5.03 -16.26
C GLU A 121 -3.41 4.08 -15.15
N ILE A 122 -2.50 4.56 -14.29
CA ILE A 122 -2.04 3.82 -13.13
C ILE A 122 -2.90 4.21 -11.92
N SER A 123 -3.53 3.22 -11.30
CA SER A 123 -4.29 3.38 -10.07
C SER A 123 -3.61 2.64 -8.92
N GLY A 124 -3.56 3.26 -7.74
CA GLY A 124 -2.75 2.73 -6.63
C GLY A 124 -1.25 2.96 -6.88
N PHE A 125 -0.41 1.99 -6.55
CA PHE A 125 1.06 2.08 -6.65
C PHE A 125 1.64 3.21 -5.79
N HIS A 126 1.47 3.07 -4.47
CA HIS A 126 1.96 4.02 -3.46
C HIS A 126 3.00 3.42 -2.52
N ASN A 127 3.30 2.12 -2.62
CA ASN A 127 4.18 1.43 -1.70
C ASN A 127 5.64 1.47 -2.18
N TRP A 128 6.57 1.84 -1.28
CA TRP A 128 7.97 2.01 -1.64
C TRP A 128 8.70 0.70 -1.96
N ILE A 129 8.29 -0.41 -1.35
CA ILE A 129 8.88 -1.73 -1.61
C ILE A 129 8.51 -2.16 -3.03
N LYS A 130 7.24 -2.01 -3.40
CA LYS A 130 6.78 -2.26 -4.77
C LYS A 130 7.50 -1.34 -5.78
N PHE A 131 7.65 -0.05 -5.47
CA PHE A 131 8.42 0.87 -6.30
C PHE A 131 9.85 0.40 -6.49
N PHE A 132 10.55 0.09 -5.41
CA PHE A 132 11.93 -0.39 -5.45
C PHE A 132 12.08 -1.64 -6.32
N LEU A 133 11.18 -2.62 -6.18
CA LEU A 133 11.20 -3.86 -6.97
C LEU A 133 10.98 -3.60 -8.47
N GLU A 134 10.02 -2.75 -8.81
CA GLU A 134 9.68 -2.44 -10.20
C GLU A 134 10.74 -1.56 -10.88
N GLU A 135 11.35 -0.63 -10.13
CA GLU A 135 12.48 0.18 -10.60
C GLU A 135 13.71 -0.71 -10.84
N ALA A 136 14.02 -1.62 -9.91
CA ALA A 136 15.11 -2.59 -10.08
C ALA A 136 14.89 -3.54 -11.27
N ALA A 137 13.63 -3.79 -11.64
CA ALA A 137 13.27 -4.59 -12.80
C ALA A 137 13.22 -3.80 -14.12
N GLY A 138 13.52 -2.50 -14.10
CA GLY A 138 13.46 -1.63 -15.28
C GLY A 138 12.04 -1.34 -15.78
N ARG A 139 11.02 -1.60 -14.96
CA ARG A 139 9.61 -1.35 -15.28
C ARG A 139 9.13 0.00 -14.79
N VAL A 140 9.79 0.58 -13.79
CA VAL A 140 9.55 1.95 -13.33
C VAL A 140 10.69 2.87 -13.79
N ASP A 141 10.32 4.01 -14.36
CA ASP A 141 11.22 5.12 -14.70
C ASP A 141 10.85 6.33 -13.85
N TYR A 142 11.70 6.64 -12.86
CA TYR A 142 11.53 7.78 -11.96
C TYR A 142 11.85 9.10 -12.66
N GLN A 143 10.94 10.07 -12.59
CA GLN A 143 11.03 11.32 -13.36
C GLN A 143 11.34 12.56 -12.53
N GLY A 144 11.27 12.47 -11.20
CA GLY A 144 11.58 13.55 -10.27
C GLY A 144 10.62 13.67 -9.09
N TYR A 145 10.97 14.52 -8.13
CA TYR A 145 10.10 14.89 -7.02
C TYR A 145 9.04 15.89 -7.47
N ILE A 146 7.86 15.78 -6.88
CA ILE A 146 6.78 16.77 -6.96
C ILE A 146 6.82 17.57 -5.68
N LEU A 147 7.32 18.80 -5.78
CA LEU A 147 7.41 19.71 -4.64
C LEU A 147 6.02 20.31 -4.33
N PRO A 148 5.67 20.52 -3.05
CA PRO A 148 4.48 21.28 -2.67
C PRO A 148 4.49 22.69 -3.29
N ARG A 149 3.31 23.27 -3.50
CA ARG A 149 3.14 24.53 -4.25
C ARG A 149 3.62 25.79 -3.52
N ARG A 150 4.26 25.69 -2.34
CA ARG A 150 4.75 26.87 -1.60
C ARG A 150 6.09 27.34 -2.19
N ARG A 151 6.22 28.67 -2.32
CA ARG A 151 7.54 29.31 -2.52
C ARG A 151 8.41 28.93 -1.31
N ASN A 152 9.52 28.24 -1.55
CA ASN A 152 10.52 27.77 -0.57
C ASN A 152 10.29 26.38 0.06
N SER A 153 9.48 25.51 -0.54
CA SER A 153 9.52 24.09 -0.18
C SER A 153 10.93 23.54 -0.47
N ALA A 154 11.64 23.12 0.57
CA ALA A 154 12.94 22.48 0.40
C ALA A 154 12.75 21.19 -0.41
N GLU A 155 13.70 20.89 -1.30
CA GLU A 155 13.73 19.58 -1.94
C GLU A 155 13.88 18.50 -0.87
N PRO A 156 13.19 17.36 -1.02
CA PRO A 156 13.41 16.23 -0.13
C PRO A 156 14.88 15.84 -0.12
N ASP A 157 15.40 15.54 1.07
CA ASP A 157 16.74 15.02 1.25
C ASP A 157 16.73 13.48 1.40
N ALA A 158 17.90 12.89 1.57
CA ALA A 158 18.06 11.45 1.75
C ALA A 158 17.42 10.90 3.05
N HIS A 159 16.94 11.76 3.94
CA HIS A 159 16.29 11.40 5.20
C HIS A 159 14.77 11.58 5.17
N SER A 160 14.23 12.10 4.07
CA SER A 160 12.80 12.33 3.88
C SER A 160 12.06 10.99 3.74
N GLN A 161 11.08 10.75 4.63
CA GLN A 161 10.33 9.50 4.73
C GLN A 161 8.92 9.57 4.16
N CYS A 162 8.52 10.73 3.62
CA CYS A 162 7.30 10.91 2.86
C CYS A 162 7.63 11.73 1.61
N LEU A 163 7.45 11.15 0.43
CA LEU A 163 7.83 11.76 -0.83
C LEU A 163 6.64 11.80 -1.78
N SER A 164 6.54 12.87 -2.57
CA SER A 164 5.68 12.92 -3.74
C SER A 164 6.56 12.82 -4.97
N VAL A 165 6.31 11.82 -5.82
CA VAL A 165 7.14 11.51 -6.99
C VAL A 165 6.30 11.37 -8.24
N GLN A 166 6.93 11.64 -9.39
CA GLN A 166 6.41 11.31 -10.72
C GLN A 166 7.23 10.18 -11.32
N PHE A 167 6.58 9.25 -12.02
CA PHE A 167 7.25 8.15 -12.69
C PHE A 167 6.39 7.59 -13.83
N THR A 168 6.99 6.79 -14.71
CA THR A 168 6.23 5.88 -15.56
C THR A 168 6.34 4.45 -15.07
N TRP A 169 5.29 3.64 -15.24
CA TRP A 169 5.30 2.20 -15.00
C TRP A 169 4.87 1.48 -16.26
N ASN A 170 5.73 0.61 -16.80
CA ASN A 170 5.55 -0.03 -18.10
C ASN A 170 5.23 0.98 -19.22
N GLY A 171 5.82 2.18 -19.16
CA GLY A 171 5.60 3.26 -20.15
C GLY A 171 4.36 4.13 -19.91
N ILE A 172 3.52 3.82 -18.93
CA ILE A 172 2.32 4.61 -18.59
C ILE A 172 2.69 5.64 -17.53
N LEU A 173 2.31 6.91 -17.72
CA LEU A 173 2.64 7.99 -16.80
C LEU A 173 1.75 7.95 -15.54
N LYS A 174 2.38 7.99 -14.36
CA LYS A 174 1.74 8.35 -13.10
C LYS A 174 2.19 9.77 -12.70
N PRO A 175 1.32 10.79 -12.83
CA PRO A 175 1.75 12.18 -12.66
C PRO A 175 2.17 12.51 -11.23
N VAL A 176 1.51 11.92 -10.23
CA VAL A 176 1.85 12.09 -8.81
C VAL A 176 1.59 10.80 -8.05
N SER A 177 2.53 10.39 -7.22
CA SER A 177 2.35 9.39 -6.18
C SER A 177 3.02 9.84 -4.90
N SER A 178 2.25 9.96 -3.83
CA SER A 178 2.79 10.15 -2.49
C SER A 178 3.03 8.79 -1.84
N THR A 179 4.21 8.60 -1.28
CA THR A 179 4.72 7.32 -0.79
C THR A 179 5.51 7.51 0.49
N PHE A 180 5.30 6.63 1.47
CA PHE A 180 6.18 6.53 2.64
C PHE A 180 7.45 5.77 2.29
N ILE A 181 8.62 6.23 2.75
CA ILE A 181 9.92 5.61 2.47
C ILE A 181 10.49 4.99 3.74
N GLY A 182 10.89 3.72 3.62
CA GLY A 182 11.58 2.98 4.69
C GLY A 182 10.67 2.47 5.81
N VAL A 183 9.36 2.72 5.74
CA VAL A 183 8.37 2.14 6.65
C VAL A 183 8.22 0.63 6.43
N SER A 184 7.76 -0.10 7.45
CA SER A 184 7.50 -1.54 7.31
C SER A 184 6.11 -1.84 6.76
N PRO A 185 5.91 -3.00 6.10
CA PRO A 185 4.58 -3.39 5.60
C PRO A 185 3.51 -3.37 6.70
N GLU A 186 3.85 -3.84 7.90
CA GLU A 186 2.94 -3.85 9.03
C GLU A 186 2.59 -2.45 9.55
N PHE A 187 3.41 -1.43 9.31
CA PHE A 187 3.09 -0.04 9.66
C PHE A 187 2.00 0.51 8.73
N GLU A 188 2.20 0.42 7.42
CA GLU A 188 1.21 0.88 6.43
C GLU A 188 -0.10 0.11 6.59
N LEU A 189 -0.04 -1.22 6.73
CA LEU A 189 -1.23 -2.05 6.92
C LEU A 189 -1.97 -1.67 8.20
N ALA A 190 -1.26 -1.45 9.32
CA ALA A 190 -1.89 -1.04 10.57
C ALA A 190 -2.58 0.32 10.46
N LEU A 191 -1.90 1.30 9.86
CA LEU A 191 -2.40 2.65 9.67
C LEU A 191 -3.64 2.67 8.78
N TYR A 192 -3.59 1.99 7.64
CA TYR A 192 -4.70 1.93 6.69
C TYR A 192 -5.90 1.16 7.25
N THR A 193 -5.66 0.10 8.02
CA THR A 193 -6.73 -0.59 8.73
C THR A 193 -7.39 0.32 9.78
N LEU A 194 -6.60 1.12 10.51
CA LEU A 194 -7.15 2.09 11.45
C LEU A 194 -8.05 3.13 10.75
N CYS A 195 -7.58 3.73 9.66
CA CYS A 195 -8.38 4.66 8.85
C CYS A 195 -9.63 3.99 8.27
N PHE A 196 -9.56 2.71 7.90
CA PHE A 196 -10.72 1.97 7.41
C PHE A 196 -11.82 1.83 8.48
N TYR A 197 -11.46 1.52 9.72
CA TYR A 197 -12.44 1.30 10.78
C TYR A 197 -12.94 2.60 11.43
N GLU A 198 -12.02 3.48 11.81
CA GLU A 198 -12.32 4.65 12.65
C GLU A 198 -12.19 5.98 11.89
N GLY A 199 -11.77 5.92 10.63
CA GLY A 199 -11.54 7.09 9.79
C GLY A 199 -12.66 7.40 8.80
N SER A 200 -12.46 8.51 8.09
CA SER A 200 -13.28 8.93 6.96
C SER A 200 -12.53 8.73 5.63
N GLU A 201 -13.02 9.30 4.53
CA GLU A 201 -12.23 9.31 3.29
C GLU A 201 -10.96 10.15 3.43
N ASP A 202 -11.02 11.21 4.25
CA ASP A 202 -9.92 12.11 4.59
C ASP A 202 -9.50 11.91 6.05
N ASN A 203 -8.21 11.66 6.30
CA ASN A 203 -7.68 11.40 7.63
C ASN A 203 -6.39 12.20 7.82
N PHE A 204 -6.53 13.45 8.27
CA PHE A 204 -5.42 14.34 8.54
C PHE A 204 -4.72 13.97 9.85
N MET A 205 -3.39 13.81 9.80
CA MET A 205 -2.60 13.42 10.96
C MET A 205 -1.13 13.84 10.82
N GLU A 206 -0.47 13.95 11.96
CA GLU A 206 0.98 14.17 12.07
C GLU A 206 1.68 12.82 12.28
N LEU A 207 2.54 12.44 11.34
CA LEU A 207 3.39 11.25 11.43
C LEU A 207 4.84 11.69 11.60
N GLY A 208 5.28 11.85 12.84
CA GLY A 208 6.59 12.43 13.13
C GLY A 208 6.63 13.89 12.66
N PRO A 209 7.56 14.29 11.76
CA PRO A 209 7.61 15.65 11.21
C PRO A 209 6.71 15.85 9.98
N TYR A 210 5.95 14.83 9.54
CA TYR A 210 5.16 14.88 8.31
C TYR A 210 3.67 15.06 8.60
N SER A 211 3.12 16.21 8.19
CA SER A 211 1.67 16.38 8.06
C SER A 211 1.20 15.59 6.85
N VAL A 212 0.28 14.65 7.03
CA VAL A 212 -0.26 13.82 5.96
C VAL A 212 -1.77 13.69 6.04
N ASN A 213 -2.39 13.49 4.88
CA ASN A 213 -3.76 13.05 4.78
C ASN A 213 -3.74 11.62 4.25
N ILE A 214 -4.20 10.67 5.07
CA ILE A 214 -4.39 9.30 4.60
C ILE A 214 -5.74 9.22 3.91
N LYS A 215 -5.72 9.17 2.57
CA LYS A 215 -6.94 8.92 1.79
C LYS A 215 -7.33 7.47 1.96
N CYS A 216 -8.57 7.20 2.34
CA CYS A 216 -9.09 5.85 2.53
C CYS A 216 -10.44 5.68 1.81
N TYR A 217 -10.42 5.14 0.60
CA TYR A 217 -11.63 4.85 -0.17
C TYR A 217 -12.19 3.49 0.21
N LYS A 218 -13.50 3.40 0.45
CA LYS A 218 -14.22 2.16 0.76
C LYS A 218 -15.14 1.77 -0.41
N LEU A 219 -15.22 0.48 -0.71
CA LEU A 219 -16.10 -0.08 -1.75
C LEU A 219 -17.35 -0.69 -1.12
N GLY A 220 -18.40 0.12 -1.00
CA GLY A 220 -19.55 -0.20 -0.17
C GLY A 220 -19.19 -0.05 1.31
N ARG A 221 -19.82 -0.85 2.18
CA ARG A 221 -19.63 -0.68 3.64
C ARG A 221 -18.39 -1.37 4.21
N ASN A 222 -17.97 -2.49 3.64
CA ASN A 222 -17.06 -3.44 4.32
C ASN A 222 -15.83 -3.84 3.50
N ARG A 223 -15.48 -3.10 2.43
CA ARG A 223 -14.36 -3.46 1.56
C ARG A 223 -13.42 -2.29 1.39
N LEU A 224 -12.12 -2.54 1.51
CA LEU A 224 -11.09 -1.53 1.30
C LEU A 224 -10.88 -1.31 -0.19
N GLY A 225 -11.09 -0.08 -0.68
CA GLY A 225 -10.95 0.26 -2.09
C GLY A 225 -9.52 0.64 -2.46
N SER A 226 -9.01 1.72 -1.88
CA SER A 226 -7.61 2.16 -2.02
C SER A 226 -7.28 3.02 -0.81
N CYS A 227 -6.04 2.96 -0.33
CA CYS A 227 -5.60 3.70 0.83
C CYS A 227 -4.15 4.12 0.64
N PHE A 228 -3.86 5.41 0.75
CA PHE A 228 -2.55 5.96 0.46
C PHE A 228 -2.35 7.33 1.13
N PRO A 229 -1.11 7.74 1.43
CA PRO A 229 -0.85 9.05 1.98
C PRO A 229 -0.93 10.11 0.89
N ILE A 230 -1.29 11.32 1.27
CA ILE A 230 -1.05 12.55 0.52
C ILE A 230 -0.27 13.47 1.46
N ALA A 231 0.97 13.77 1.11
CA ALA A 231 1.77 14.74 1.85
C ALA A 231 0.99 16.07 1.93
N GLN A 232 0.75 16.54 3.15
CA GLN A 232 0.15 17.85 3.39
C GLN A 232 1.27 18.89 3.53
N GLU A 233 0.89 20.13 3.27
CA GLU A 233 1.78 21.29 3.38
C GLU A 233 2.14 21.67 4.82
#